data_AF-A0A7W2N835-F1
#
_entry.id   AF-A0A7W2N835-F1
#
_cell.length_a   1.000
_cell.length_b   1.000
_cell.length_c   1.000
_cell.angle_alpha   90.00
_cell.angle_beta   90.00
_cell.angle_gamma   90.00
#
_symmetry.space_group_name_H-M   'P 1'
#
loop_
_entity.id
_entity.type
_entity.pdbx_description
1 polymer ?
#
loop_
_entity_poly.entity_id
_entity_poly.type
_entity_poly.pdbx_seq_one_letter_code
_entity_poly.pdbx_strand_id
1 'polypeptide(L)'
;MARPRQTIVSLDVTPYYHCCSCVVRKAFLCGIDNSTGENFEHRREWVDSRILELATIFAIDICAYAVMSNHLHVVVKVDADKVKHWSDKDVIMQWHKGFKGTLLTQKFVKGEDLNEFERKTVNDCITQYRQRLVDISWFMRSLSEPIARMANKEDKCTGRFWEGRFKSQALLDEAAVLSCMAYVDLNPIRAKMATTPETSDYTSIQRRIKSAIKGQQPAGLLPFVGNECVNMPNGLMFSVKDYIALVEDTGRIIREDKRGAISSSSQAILNRLNIPGENWLKITTEFGSLFKGAVGALPALTEYCEHLERKRRQGAANCQRWFCA
;
A
#
# COMPACT_ATOMS: atom_id res chain seq x y z
N MET A 1 -15.60 11.85 16.27
CA MET A 1 -16.40 12.10 15.05
C MET A 1 -15.63 11.58 13.84
N ALA A 2 -16.26 10.84 12.93
CA ALA A 2 -15.60 10.36 11.72
C ALA A 2 -15.34 11.55 10.78
N ARG A 3 -14.08 11.79 10.39
CA ARG A 3 -13.71 12.90 9.51
C ARG A 3 -13.68 12.47 8.02
N PRO A 4 -13.89 13.39 7.06
CA PRO A 4 -13.73 13.11 5.63
C PRO A 4 -12.30 12.66 5.30
N ARG A 5 -12.11 11.72 4.36
CA ARG A 5 -10.77 11.18 4.01
C ARG A 5 -9.78 12.24 3.50
N GLN A 6 -10.29 13.28 2.86
CA GLN A 6 -9.50 14.45 2.44
C GLN A 6 -8.81 15.15 3.62
N THR A 7 -9.26 14.92 4.87
CA THR A 7 -8.64 15.45 6.10
C THR A 7 -7.79 14.41 6.84
N ILE A 8 -7.71 13.18 6.32
CA ILE A 8 -6.92 12.06 6.87
C ILE A 8 -5.63 11.87 6.08
N VAL A 9 -5.72 12.03 4.76
CA VAL A 9 -4.57 12.03 3.84
C VAL A 9 -4.08 13.47 3.68
N SER A 10 -2.86 13.74 4.12
CA SER A 10 -2.11 14.97 3.82
C SER A 10 -0.79 14.57 3.20
N LEU A 11 -0.62 14.94 1.94
CA LEU A 11 0.60 14.68 1.18
C LEU A 11 1.72 15.68 1.53
N ASP A 12 1.36 16.79 2.18
CA ASP A 12 2.31 17.80 2.67
C ASP A 12 3.14 17.27 3.85
N VAL A 13 2.60 16.31 4.61
CA VAL A 13 3.32 15.70 5.75
C VAL A 13 3.97 14.38 5.38
N THR A 14 3.25 13.48 4.70
CA THR A 14 3.84 12.21 4.24
C THR A 14 3.16 11.71 2.96
N PRO A 15 3.93 11.18 2.00
CA PRO A 15 3.37 10.48 0.85
C PRO A 15 3.00 9.02 1.16
N TYR A 16 3.36 8.47 2.34
CA TYR A 16 3.24 7.04 2.63
C TYR A 16 2.00 6.68 3.44
N TYR A 17 1.26 5.69 2.97
CA TYR A 17 0.02 5.23 3.60
C TYR A 17 -0.12 3.71 3.58
N HIS A 18 -0.57 3.16 4.70
CA HIS A 18 -1.04 1.78 4.79
C HIS A 18 -2.56 1.74 4.63
N CYS A 19 -3.02 1.03 3.59
CA CYS A 19 -4.42 0.82 3.27
C CYS A 19 -4.82 -0.64 3.51
N CYS A 20 -6.00 -0.85 4.09
CA CYS A 20 -6.54 -2.19 4.35
C CYS A 20 -8.06 -2.22 4.10
N SER A 21 -8.51 -3.27 3.40
CA SER A 21 -9.93 -3.53 3.12
C SER A 21 -10.26 -4.98 3.45
N CYS A 22 -11.34 -5.20 4.19
CA CYS A 22 -11.87 -6.51 4.52
C CYS A 22 -13.17 -6.76 3.75
N VAL A 23 -13.47 -8.02 3.45
CA VAL A 23 -14.77 -8.42 2.90
C VAL A 23 -15.79 -8.63 4.02
N VAL A 24 -17.07 -8.58 3.69
CA VAL A 24 -18.19 -8.81 4.62
C VAL A 24 -18.89 -10.14 4.34
N ARG A 25 -19.88 -10.48 5.17
CA ARG A 25 -20.79 -11.63 4.98
C ARG A 25 -20.08 -12.99 4.96
N LYS A 26 -18.90 -13.09 5.59
CA LYS A 26 -18.02 -14.25 5.51
C LYS A 26 -17.69 -14.64 4.05
N ALA A 27 -17.74 -13.69 3.13
CA ALA A 27 -17.30 -13.92 1.76
C ALA A 27 -15.80 -14.22 1.73
N PHE A 28 -15.35 -14.85 0.66
CA PHE A 28 -13.94 -15.08 0.40
C PHE A 28 -13.49 -14.12 -0.70
N LEU A 29 -12.47 -13.31 -0.37
CA LEU A 29 -11.71 -12.58 -1.36
C LEU A 29 -10.94 -13.56 -2.26
N CYS A 30 -10.39 -14.61 -1.65
CA CYS A 30 -9.73 -15.74 -2.30
C CYS A 30 -9.50 -16.88 -1.29
N GLY A 31 -8.95 -18.01 -1.73
CA GLY A 31 -8.68 -19.17 -0.89
C GLY A 31 -9.83 -20.17 -0.88
N ILE A 32 -9.71 -21.18 -0.01
CA ILE A 32 -10.66 -22.28 0.09
C ILE A 32 -11.55 -22.05 1.32
N ASP A 33 -12.86 -22.16 1.13
CA ASP A 33 -13.81 -22.23 2.23
C ASP A 33 -13.80 -23.64 2.81
N ASN A 34 -13.18 -23.82 3.96
CA ASN A 34 -13.08 -25.12 4.64
C ASN A 34 -14.45 -25.69 5.09
N SER A 35 -15.51 -24.87 5.13
CA SER A 35 -16.85 -25.31 5.52
C SER A 35 -17.67 -25.87 4.36
N THR A 36 -17.47 -25.36 3.15
CA THR A 36 -18.21 -25.77 1.94
C THR A 36 -17.34 -26.57 0.96
N GLY A 37 -16.01 -26.45 1.06
CA GLY A 37 -15.05 -26.98 0.10
C GLY A 37 -14.91 -26.13 -1.17
N GLU A 38 -15.62 -24.99 -1.27
CA GLU A 38 -15.55 -24.11 -2.43
C GLU A 38 -14.18 -23.43 -2.53
N ASN A 39 -13.64 -23.37 -3.75
CA ASN A 39 -12.32 -22.81 -4.02
C ASN A 39 -12.44 -21.50 -4.78
N PHE A 40 -11.99 -20.41 -4.14
CA PHE A 40 -11.95 -19.06 -4.68
C PHE A 40 -10.53 -18.56 -4.96
N GLU A 41 -9.53 -19.43 -4.94
CA GLU A 41 -8.12 -19.06 -5.05
C GLU A 41 -7.80 -18.32 -6.36
N HIS A 42 -8.52 -18.61 -7.45
CA HIS A 42 -8.39 -17.89 -8.72
C HIS A 42 -8.62 -16.38 -8.57
N ARG A 43 -9.44 -15.95 -7.61
CA ARG A 43 -9.70 -14.52 -7.36
C ARG A 43 -8.46 -13.80 -6.84
N ARG A 44 -7.48 -14.49 -6.25
CA ARG A 44 -6.25 -13.87 -5.73
C ARG A 44 -5.47 -13.18 -6.84
N GLU A 45 -5.39 -13.81 -8.02
CA GLU A 45 -4.78 -13.23 -9.21
C GLU A 45 -5.53 -11.99 -9.70
N TRP A 46 -6.87 -11.95 -9.58
CA TRP A 46 -7.64 -10.74 -9.92
C TRP A 46 -7.23 -9.56 -9.05
N VAL A 47 -7.06 -9.78 -7.74
CA VAL A 47 -6.65 -8.73 -6.80
C VAL A 47 -5.21 -8.28 -7.08
N ASP A 48 -4.29 -9.24 -7.17
CA ASP A 48 -2.87 -8.99 -7.39
C ASP A 48 -2.61 -8.24 -8.71
N SER A 49 -3.15 -8.74 -9.81
CA SER A 49 -3.00 -8.11 -11.13
C SER A 49 -3.58 -6.70 -11.13
N ARG A 50 -4.72 -6.50 -10.45
CA ARG A 50 -5.36 -5.18 -10.37
C ARG A 50 -4.56 -4.18 -9.54
N ILE A 51 -3.92 -4.61 -8.44
CA ILE A 51 -3.02 -3.74 -7.65
C ILE A 51 -1.89 -3.23 -8.54
N LEU A 52 -1.23 -4.13 -9.27
CA LEU A 52 -0.09 -3.78 -10.11
C LEU A 52 -0.50 -2.95 -11.33
N GLU A 53 -1.62 -3.29 -11.97
CA GLU A 53 -2.18 -2.52 -13.08
C GLU A 53 -2.45 -1.07 -12.64
N LEU A 54 -3.11 -0.87 -11.50
CA LEU A 54 -3.41 0.46 -10.99
C LEU A 54 -2.15 1.27 -10.67
N ALA A 55 -1.07 0.64 -10.23
CA ALA A 55 0.22 1.31 -10.04
C ALA A 55 0.82 1.84 -11.35
N THR A 56 0.45 1.26 -12.50
CA THR A 56 0.84 1.78 -13.83
C THR A 56 -0.05 2.92 -14.33
N ILE A 57 -1.20 3.14 -13.68
CA ILE A 57 -2.24 4.13 -14.05
C ILE A 57 -2.18 5.33 -13.11
N PHE A 58 -2.15 5.13 -11.80
CA PHE A 58 -2.08 6.20 -10.82
C PHE A 58 -0.63 6.65 -10.63
N ALA A 59 -0.43 7.88 -10.15
CA ALA A 59 0.86 8.30 -9.62
C ALA A 59 0.97 7.87 -8.14
N ILE A 60 0.81 6.57 -7.93
CA ILE A 60 0.83 5.92 -6.62
C ILE A 60 1.62 4.63 -6.78
N ASP A 61 2.78 4.59 -6.15
CA ASP A 61 3.69 3.45 -6.18
C ASP A 61 3.36 2.47 -5.03
N ILE A 62 3.62 1.18 -5.25
CA ILE A 62 3.36 0.12 -4.26
C ILE A 62 4.64 -0.19 -3.49
N CYS A 63 4.66 0.11 -2.20
CA CYS A 63 5.79 -0.24 -1.32
C CYS A 63 5.72 -1.71 -0.93
N ALA A 64 4.56 -2.17 -0.45
CA ALA A 64 4.30 -3.54 -0.07
C ALA A 64 2.81 -3.88 -0.22
N TYR A 65 2.48 -5.16 -0.37
CA TYR A 65 1.10 -5.64 -0.33
C TYR A 65 1.03 -7.13 0.02
N ALA A 66 -0.11 -7.54 0.57
CA ALA A 66 -0.47 -8.93 0.76
C ALA A 66 -1.97 -9.12 0.52
N VAL A 67 -2.32 -10.09 -0.31
CA VAL A 67 -3.71 -10.51 -0.53
C VAL A 67 -3.99 -11.69 0.40
N MET A 68 -4.98 -11.56 1.28
CA MET A 68 -5.41 -12.61 2.22
C MET A 68 -6.78 -13.15 1.83
N SER A 69 -7.21 -14.25 2.46
CA SER A 69 -8.47 -14.91 2.09
C SER A 69 -9.72 -14.03 2.26
N ASN A 70 -9.72 -13.09 3.21
CA ASN A 70 -10.86 -12.23 3.52
C ASN A 70 -10.51 -10.73 3.62
N HIS A 71 -9.27 -10.36 3.35
CA HIS A 71 -8.85 -8.96 3.38
C HIS A 71 -7.60 -8.75 2.53
N LEU A 72 -7.26 -7.51 2.27
CA LEU A 72 -6.01 -7.14 1.63
C LEU A 72 -5.34 -6.01 2.38
N HIS A 73 -4.01 -5.96 2.25
CA HIS A 73 -3.16 -4.88 2.73
C HIS A 73 -2.36 -4.32 1.56
N VAL A 74 -2.28 -3.00 1.43
CA VAL A 74 -1.40 -2.30 0.48
C VAL A 74 -0.75 -1.12 1.19
N VAL A 75 0.57 -1.07 1.17
CA VAL A 75 1.38 0.09 1.56
C VAL A 75 1.74 0.82 0.28
N VAL A 76 1.37 2.10 0.20
CA VAL A 76 1.54 2.94 -0.99
C VAL A 76 2.39 4.17 -0.69
N LYS A 77 3.03 4.69 -1.74
CA LYS A 77 3.62 6.03 -1.78
C LYS A 77 2.93 6.84 -2.87
N VAL A 78 2.39 8.01 -2.54
CA VAL A 78 1.81 8.92 -3.53
C VAL A 78 2.92 9.81 -4.11
N ASP A 79 3.06 9.82 -5.43
CA ASP A 79 4.01 10.66 -6.15
C ASP A 79 3.28 11.85 -6.78
N ALA A 80 2.96 12.84 -5.95
CA ALA A 80 2.22 14.02 -6.41
C ALA A 80 3.04 14.88 -7.39
N ASP A 81 4.37 14.88 -7.24
CA ASP A 81 5.26 15.65 -8.11
C ASP A 81 5.32 15.08 -9.52
N LYS A 82 5.26 13.76 -9.69
CA LYS A 82 5.15 13.12 -11.00
C LYS A 82 3.97 13.65 -11.82
N VAL A 83 2.82 13.87 -11.19
CA VAL A 83 1.62 14.40 -11.87
C VAL A 83 1.76 15.88 -12.22
N LYS A 84 2.52 16.67 -11.43
CA LYS A 84 2.78 18.08 -11.78
C LYS A 84 3.57 18.21 -13.07
N HIS A 85 4.44 17.24 -13.37
CA HIS A 85 5.27 17.25 -14.58
C HIS A 85 4.61 16.63 -15.81
N TRP A 86 3.45 15.99 -15.67
CA TRP A 86 2.71 15.46 -16.82
C TRP A 86 2.14 16.58 -17.68
N SER A 87 2.22 16.43 -19.00
CA SER A 87 1.45 17.29 -19.90
C SER A 87 -0.04 17.00 -19.77
N ASP A 88 -0.88 17.92 -20.24
CA ASP A 88 -2.34 17.71 -20.26
C ASP A 88 -2.75 16.47 -21.06
N LYS A 89 -2.02 16.19 -22.14
CA LYS A 89 -2.20 14.98 -22.93
C LYS A 89 -1.82 13.73 -22.13
N ASP A 90 -0.71 13.75 -21.40
CA ASP A 90 -0.29 12.63 -20.56
C ASP A 90 -1.30 12.32 -19.47
N VAL A 91 -1.85 13.35 -18.81
CA VAL A 91 -2.90 13.17 -17.79
C VAL A 91 -4.12 12.44 -18.36
N ILE A 92 -4.59 12.88 -19.53
CA ILE A 92 -5.76 12.24 -20.16
C ILE A 92 -5.43 10.84 -20.61
N MET A 93 -4.29 10.62 -21.27
CA MET A 93 -3.85 9.30 -21.71
C MET A 93 -3.72 8.34 -20.53
N GLN A 94 -3.16 8.82 -19.42
CA GLN A 94 -2.99 8.05 -18.21
C GLN A 94 -4.35 7.69 -17.58
N TRP A 95 -5.27 8.65 -17.50
CA TRP A 95 -6.65 8.39 -17.07
C TRP A 95 -7.35 7.37 -17.99
N HIS A 96 -7.13 7.47 -19.31
CA HIS A 96 -7.74 6.58 -20.31
C HIS A 96 -7.27 5.13 -20.21
N LYS A 97 -6.12 4.84 -19.59
CA LYS A 97 -5.68 3.46 -19.33
C LYS A 97 -6.64 2.71 -18.39
N GLY A 98 -7.19 3.40 -17.39
CA GLY A 98 -8.08 2.79 -16.39
C GLY A 98 -9.56 3.11 -16.56
N PHE A 99 -9.89 4.11 -17.35
CA PHE A 99 -11.25 4.66 -17.46
C PHE A 99 -11.57 5.07 -18.89
N LYS A 100 -12.84 4.95 -19.29
CA LYS A 100 -13.26 5.28 -20.67
C LYS A 100 -13.00 6.74 -21.09
N GLY A 101 -12.97 7.67 -20.13
CA GLY A 101 -12.95 9.11 -20.40
C GLY A 101 -14.25 9.62 -21.02
N THR A 102 -14.28 10.90 -21.38
CA THR A 102 -15.39 11.54 -22.12
C THR A 102 -15.07 11.62 -23.61
N LEU A 103 -16.10 11.80 -24.44
CA LEU A 103 -15.93 12.01 -25.90
C LEU A 103 -14.94 13.14 -26.20
N LEU A 104 -15.05 14.27 -25.48
CA LEU A 104 -14.17 15.42 -25.69
C LEU A 104 -12.71 15.13 -25.30
N THR A 105 -12.47 14.39 -24.22
CA THR A 105 -11.10 13.99 -23.85
C THR A 105 -10.50 13.01 -24.87
N GLN A 106 -11.31 12.17 -25.52
CA GLN A 106 -10.85 11.29 -26.59
C GLN A 106 -10.51 12.07 -27.87
N LYS A 107 -11.34 13.05 -28.24
CA LYS A 107 -11.05 14.00 -29.34
C LYS A 107 -9.73 14.75 -29.10
N PHE A 108 -9.52 15.25 -27.89
CA PHE A 108 -8.31 15.96 -27.50
C PHE A 108 -7.04 15.10 -27.70
N VAL A 109 -7.05 13.84 -27.25
CA VAL A 109 -5.88 12.95 -27.40
C VAL A 109 -5.58 12.66 -28.87
N LYS A 110 -6.60 12.59 -29.72
CA LYS A 110 -6.48 12.40 -31.17
C LYS A 110 -6.03 13.65 -31.93
N GLY A 111 -5.97 14.81 -31.27
CA GLY A 111 -5.63 16.08 -31.91
C GLY A 111 -6.73 16.63 -32.81
N GLU A 112 -7.99 16.22 -32.58
CA GLU A 112 -9.14 16.79 -33.29
C GLU A 112 -9.40 18.23 -32.84
N ASP A 113 -9.96 19.04 -33.74
CA ASP A 113 -10.32 20.42 -33.42
C ASP A 113 -11.42 20.48 -32.36
N LEU A 114 -11.19 21.34 -31.38
CA LEU A 114 -12.14 21.65 -30.31
C LEU A 114 -12.48 23.14 -30.36
N ASN A 115 -13.77 23.46 -30.28
CA ASN A 115 -14.19 24.84 -30.07
C ASN A 115 -13.84 25.30 -28.64
N GLU A 116 -14.05 26.59 -28.36
CA GLU A 116 -13.70 27.19 -27.08
C GLU A 116 -14.38 26.51 -25.86
N PHE A 117 -15.68 26.21 -25.98
CA PHE A 117 -16.44 25.55 -24.91
C PHE A 117 -16.01 24.10 -24.69
N GLU A 118 -15.71 23.38 -25.77
CA GLU A 118 -15.18 22.03 -25.71
C GLU A 118 -13.80 22.01 -25.05
N ARG A 119 -12.90 22.95 -25.40
CA ARG A 119 -11.59 23.08 -24.74
C ARG A 119 -11.71 23.37 -23.26
N LYS A 120 -12.62 24.27 -22.87
CA LYS A 120 -12.89 24.55 -21.46
C LYS A 120 -13.31 23.28 -20.71
N THR A 121 -14.24 22.52 -21.28
CA THR A 121 -14.70 21.25 -20.69
C THR A 121 -13.56 20.22 -20.56
N VAL A 122 -12.66 20.16 -21.54
CA VAL A 122 -11.47 19.30 -21.48
C VAL A 122 -10.51 19.75 -20.39
N ASN A 123 -10.26 21.05 -20.25
CA ASN A 123 -9.40 21.61 -19.18
C ASN A 123 -9.95 21.32 -17.78
N ASP A 124 -11.28 21.41 -17.60
CA ASP A 124 -11.95 21.02 -16.35
C ASP A 124 -11.75 19.52 -16.07
N CYS A 125 -11.87 18.68 -17.10
CA CYS A 125 -11.59 17.24 -16.99
C CYS A 125 -10.13 16.97 -16.62
N ILE A 126 -9.17 17.65 -17.24
CA ILE A 126 -7.73 17.51 -16.95
C ILE A 126 -7.46 17.86 -15.48
N THR A 127 -7.96 19.00 -15.02
CA THR A 127 -7.81 19.44 -13.62
C THR A 127 -8.33 18.38 -12.66
N GLN A 128 -9.53 17.85 -12.94
CA GLN A 128 -10.12 16.78 -12.14
C GLN A 128 -9.29 15.48 -12.21
N TYR A 129 -8.81 15.08 -13.39
CA TYR A 129 -8.05 13.83 -13.56
C TYR A 129 -6.69 13.91 -12.86
N ARG A 130 -5.99 15.05 -12.92
CA ARG A 130 -4.75 15.28 -12.15
C ARG A 130 -4.97 15.03 -10.66
N GLN A 131 -6.03 15.58 -10.08
CA GLN A 131 -6.37 15.37 -8.66
C GLN A 131 -6.68 13.90 -8.36
N ARG A 132 -7.41 13.22 -9.23
CA ARG A 132 -7.80 11.82 -9.01
C ARG A 132 -6.63 10.85 -9.15
N LEU A 133 -5.66 11.13 -10.02
CA LEU A 133 -4.52 10.25 -10.29
C LEU A 133 -3.53 10.15 -9.11
N VAL A 134 -3.63 11.05 -8.13
CA VAL A 134 -2.87 11.03 -6.87
C VAL A 134 -3.74 10.69 -5.65
N ASP A 135 -5.05 10.45 -5.84
CA ASP A 135 -5.99 10.25 -4.75
C ASP A 135 -6.09 8.77 -4.36
N ILE A 136 -5.68 8.45 -3.13
CA ILE A 136 -5.72 7.10 -2.55
C ILE A 136 -7.15 6.54 -2.51
N SER A 137 -8.17 7.37 -2.29
CA SER A 137 -9.56 6.91 -2.30
C SER A 137 -10.01 6.53 -3.70
N TRP A 138 -9.57 7.24 -4.74
CA TRP A 138 -9.80 6.85 -6.12
C TRP A 138 -9.05 5.56 -6.47
N PHE A 139 -7.80 5.42 -6.05
CA PHE A 139 -7.04 4.18 -6.20
C PHE A 139 -7.77 2.99 -5.56
N MET A 140 -8.12 3.10 -4.29
CA MET A 140 -8.78 2.02 -3.54
C MET A 140 -10.20 1.72 -4.07
N ARG A 141 -10.92 2.72 -4.60
CA ARG A 141 -12.20 2.52 -5.29
C ARG A 141 -12.01 1.73 -6.57
N SER A 142 -11.02 2.10 -7.39
CA SER A 142 -10.70 1.43 -8.66
C SER A 142 -10.16 0.01 -8.49
N LEU A 143 -9.59 -0.28 -7.32
CA LEU A 143 -9.23 -1.63 -6.89
C LEU A 143 -10.48 -2.41 -6.48
N SER A 144 -11.27 -1.84 -5.56
CA SER A 144 -12.33 -2.57 -4.86
C SER A 144 -13.59 -2.82 -5.71
N GLU A 145 -14.02 -1.87 -6.52
CA GLU A 145 -15.31 -1.96 -7.23
C GLU A 145 -15.36 -3.10 -8.25
N PRO A 146 -14.38 -3.28 -9.16
CA PRO A 146 -14.42 -4.37 -10.12
C PRO A 146 -14.40 -5.73 -9.43
N ILE A 147 -13.58 -5.90 -8.39
CA ILE A 147 -13.49 -7.14 -7.59
C ILE A 147 -14.85 -7.45 -6.96
N ALA A 148 -15.49 -6.47 -6.31
CA ALA A 148 -16.80 -6.65 -5.71
C ALA A 148 -17.87 -7.07 -6.73
N ARG A 149 -17.85 -6.44 -7.91
CA ARG A 149 -18.81 -6.74 -8.98
C ARG A 149 -18.60 -8.15 -9.54
N MET A 150 -17.36 -8.56 -9.77
CA MET A 150 -17.03 -9.89 -10.26
C MET A 150 -17.36 -10.97 -9.22
N ALA A 151 -16.94 -10.78 -7.97
CA ALA A 151 -17.21 -11.71 -6.87
C ALA A 151 -18.71 -11.86 -6.61
N ASN A 152 -19.46 -10.75 -6.47
CA ASN A 152 -20.91 -10.84 -6.26
C ASN A 152 -21.65 -11.53 -7.42
N LYS A 153 -21.18 -11.32 -8.67
CA LYS A 153 -21.73 -12.00 -9.85
C LYS A 153 -21.45 -13.50 -9.80
N GLU A 154 -20.22 -13.89 -9.45
CA GLU A 154 -19.81 -15.29 -9.29
C GLU A 154 -20.59 -15.97 -8.15
N ASP A 155 -20.72 -15.29 -7.01
CA ASP A 155 -21.48 -15.72 -5.82
C ASP A 155 -23.01 -15.66 -6.02
N LYS A 156 -23.49 -15.22 -7.19
CA LYS A 156 -24.91 -15.02 -7.52
C LYS A 156 -25.68 -14.23 -6.45
N CYS A 157 -25.04 -13.22 -5.87
CA CYS A 157 -25.61 -12.42 -4.79
C CYS A 157 -25.60 -10.92 -5.09
N THR A 158 -26.38 -10.16 -4.33
CA THR A 158 -26.43 -8.70 -4.39
C THR A 158 -26.01 -8.09 -3.06
N GLY A 159 -25.64 -6.81 -3.07
CA GLY A 159 -25.24 -6.07 -1.87
C GLY A 159 -23.73 -5.87 -1.73
N ARG A 160 -23.28 -5.59 -0.50
CA ARG A 160 -21.89 -5.21 -0.24
C ARG A 160 -20.97 -6.42 -0.21
N PHE A 161 -19.84 -6.32 -0.93
CA PHE A 161 -18.74 -7.29 -0.86
C PHE A 161 -17.68 -6.85 0.17
N TRP A 162 -17.33 -5.56 0.18
CA TRP A 162 -16.37 -4.97 1.10
C TRP A 162 -17.03 -4.38 2.36
N GLU A 163 -16.30 -4.39 3.47
CA GLU A 163 -16.60 -3.60 4.66
C GLU A 163 -16.64 -2.11 4.31
N GLY A 164 -17.43 -1.35 5.08
CA GLY A 164 -17.84 0.01 4.73
C GLY A 164 -16.77 0.89 4.10
N ARG A 165 -15.79 1.35 4.87
CA ARG A 165 -14.69 2.19 4.37
C ARG A 165 -13.39 1.45 4.57
N PHE A 166 -12.52 1.40 3.55
CA PHE A 166 -11.13 0.99 3.74
C PHE A 166 -10.45 1.83 4.83
N LYS A 167 -9.58 1.19 5.60
CA LYS A 167 -8.73 1.83 6.61
C LYS A 167 -7.51 2.44 5.94
N SER A 168 -7.10 3.64 6.37
CA SER A 168 -5.90 4.32 5.90
C SER A 168 -5.13 4.87 7.09
N GLN A 169 -3.83 4.60 7.15
CA GLN A 169 -2.92 5.06 8.20
C GLN A 169 -1.71 5.74 7.56
N ALA A 170 -1.45 6.99 7.95
CA ALA A 170 -0.25 7.71 7.54
C ALA A 170 0.98 7.08 8.20
N LEU A 171 2.04 6.86 7.40
CA LEU A 171 3.33 6.37 7.87
C LEU A 171 4.32 7.55 7.79
N LEU A 172 4.80 8.01 8.93
CA LEU A 172 5.39 9.35 9.05
C LEU A 172 6.90 9.37 8.86
N ASP A 173 7.57 8.23 8.99
CA ASP A 173 9.02 8.10 8.83
C ASP A 173 9.40 6.73 8.25
N GLU A 174 10.68 6.58 7.91
CA GLU A 174 11.23 5.35 7.32
C GLU A 174 11.01 4.12 8.21
N ALA A 175 11.20 4.27 9.53
CA ALA A 175 10.96 3.22 10.52
C ALA A 175 9.52 2.71 10.47
N ALA A 176 8.53 3.61 10.44
CA ALA A 176 7.12 3.26 10.31
C ALA A 176 6.80 2.59 8.97
N VAL A 177 7.39 3.08 7.87
CA VAL A 177 7.22 2.49 6.54
C VAL A 177 7.75 1.05 6.52
N LEU A 178 9.01 0.82 6.89
CA LEU A 178 9.62 -0.50 6.85
C LEU A 178 8.97 -1.50 7.81
N SER A 179 8.61 -1.05 9.02
CA SER A 179 7.90 -1.89 9.98
C SER A 179 6.51 -2.29 9.48
N CYS A 180 5.79 -1.35 8.85
CA CYS A 180 4.49 -1.64 8.25
C CYS A 180 4.60 -2.57 7.05
N MET A 181 5.60 -2.36 6.18
CA MET A 181 5.87 -3.26 5.06
C MET A 181 6.16 -4.68 5.56
N ALA A 182 7.06 -4.84 6.54
CA ALA A 182 7.36 -6.15 7.14
C ALA A 182 6.11 -6.79 7.79
N TYR A 183 5.27 -6.00 8.47
CA TYR A 183 3.97 -6.47 8.94
C TYR A 183 3.09 -6.98 7.79
N VAL A 184 3.00 -6.27 6.68
CA VAL A 184 2.19 -6.70 5.52
C VAL A 184 2.77 -7.96 4.87
N ASP A 185 4.06 -7.97 4.59
CA ASP A 185 4.76 -9.06 3.93
C ASP A 185 4.76 -10.37 4.74
N LEU A 186 4.78 -10.28 6.08
CA LEU A 186 4.72 -11.45 6.96
C LEU A 186 3.29 -11.91 7.28
N ASN A 187 2.26 -11.30 6.69
CA ASN A 187 0.87 -11.67 6.97
C ASN A 187 0.56 -13.14 6.63
N PRO A 188 0.95 -13.69 5.46
CA PRO A 188 0.74 -15.10 5.16
C PRO A 188 1.46 -16.06 6.11
N ILE A 189 2.64 -15.67 6.63
CA ILE A 189 3.39 -16.47 7.60
C ILE A 189 2.64 -16.49 8.94
N ARG A 190 2.20 -15.32 9.44
CA ARG A 190 1.41 -15.22 10.66
C ARG A 190 0.09 -15.99 10.58
N ALA A 191 -0.54 -15.98 9.41
CA ALA A 191 -1.78 -16.71 9.15
C ALA A 191 -1.56 -18.21 8.88
N LYS A 192 -0.32 -18.72 8.95
CA LYS A 192 0.06 -20.10 8.62
C LYS A 192 -0.34 -20.53 7.20
N MET A 193 -0.45 -19.57 6.27
CA MET A 193 -0.72 -19.81 4.85
C MET A 193 0.56 -20.11 4.06
N ALA A 194 1.72 -19.63 4.54
CA ALA A 194 3.03 -19.90 3.97
C ALA A 194 4.03 -20.18 5.09
N THR A 195 5.03 -21.02 4.81
CA THR A 195 6.08 -21.34 5.79
C THR A 195 7.27 -20.39 5.69
N THR A 196 7.49 -19.77 4.54
CA THR A 196 8.62 -18.86 4.29
C THR A 196 8.19 -17.70 3.39
N PRO A 197 8.86 -16.52 3.46
CA PRO A 197 8.60 -15.39 2.56
C PRO A 197 8.75 -15.72 1.05
N GLU A 198 9.59 -16.71 0.71
CA GLU A 198 9.78 -17.20 -0.65
C GLU A 198 8.55 -17.95 -1.18
N THR A 199 7.84 -18.62 -0.27
CA THR A 199 6.64 -19.42 -0.55
C THR A 199 5.33 -18.65 -0.34
N SER A 200 5.38 -17.38 0.08
CA SER A 200 4.18 -16.57 0.25
C SER A 200 3.73 -15.95 -1.07
N ASP A 201 3.03 -16.73 -1.90
CA ASP A 201 2.52 -16.28 -3.19
C ASP A 201 1.67 -15.00 -3.08
N TYR A 202 1.68 -14.19 -4.14
CA TYR A 202 0.92 -12.94 -4.27
C TYR A 202 1.21 -11.90 -3.14
N THR A 203 2.48 -11.81 -2.75
CA THR A 203 2.99 -10.79 -1.84
C THR A 203 4.14 -10.00 -2.46
N SER A 204 4.38 -8.79 -1.95
CA SER A 204 5.54 -7.99 -2.35
C SER A 204 6.87 -8.65 -1.98
N ILE A 205 7.00 -9.23 -0.79
CA ILE A 205 8.26 -9.87 -0.37
C ILE A 205 8.66 -10.99 -1.31
N GLN A 206 7.71 -11.82 -1.75
CA GLN A 206 8.01 -12.89 -2.69
C GLN A 206 8.54 -12.33 -4.01
N ARG A 207 7.89 -11.29 -4.56
CA ARG A 207 8.35 -10.64 -5.81
C ARG A 207 9.73 -10.03 -5.65
N ARG A 208 10.01 -9.42 -4.50
CA ARG A 208 11.31 -8.84 -4.16
C ARG A 208 12.37 -9.93 -4.10
N ILE A 209 12.14 -11.05 -3.42
CA ILE A 209 13.08 -12.16 -3.35
C ILE A 209 13.32 -12.78 -4.73
N LYS A 210 12.25 -13.09 -5.48
CA LYS A 210 12.35 -13.66 -6.84
C LYS A 210 13.18 -12.77 -7.79
N SER A 211 13.07 -11.45 -7.66
CA SER A 211 13.84 -10.50 -8.47
C SER A 211 15.28 -10.35 -7.96
N ALA A 212 15.46 -10.30 -6.63
CA ALA A 212 16.78 -10.17 -6.01
C ALA A 212 17.70 -11.35 -6.32
N ILE A 213 17.17 -12.58 -6.43
CA ILE A 213 17.92 -13.76 -6.88
C ILE A 213 18.50 -13.56 -8.29
N LYS A 214 17.83 -12.78 -9.13
CA LYS A 214 18.28 -12.43 -10.50
C LYS A 214 19.12 -11.15 -10.53
N GLY A 215 19.44 -10.55 -9.38
CA GLY A 215 20.11 -9.25 -9.29
C GLY A 215 19.24 -8.07 -9.75
N GLN A 216 17.92 -8.20 -9.70
CA GLN A 216 16.95 -7.22 -10.20
C GLN A 216 16.01 -6.72 -9.10
N GLN A 217 15.33 -5.59 -9.35
CA GLN A 217 14.17 -5.14 -8.58
C GLN A 217 12.87 -5.56 -9.30
N PRO A 218 11.79 -5.91 -8.58
CA PRO A 218 10.54 -6.31 -9.21
C PRO A 218 9.85 -5.14 -9.93
N ALA A 219 9.36 -5.40 -11.15
CA ALA A 219 8.49 -4.47 -11.85
C ALA A 219 7.17 -4.28 -11.07
N GLY A 220 6.67 -3.04 -11.03
CA GLY A 220 5.40 -2.69 -10.39
C GLY A 220 5.46 -2.44 -8.88
N LEU A 221 6.61 -2.62 -8.23
CA LEU A 221 6.85 -2.18 -6.85
C LEU A 221 7.81 -1.00 -6.83
N LEU A 222 7.66 -0.14 -5.82
CA LEU A 222 8.62 0.93 -5.55
C LEU A 222 10.00 0.31 -5.26
N PRO A 223 11.04 0.68 -6.03
CA PRO A 223 12.36 0.09 -5.86
C PRO A 223 13.01 0.59 -4.58
N PHE A 224 13.87 -0.25 -4.01
CA PHE A 224 14.82 0.19 -3.00
C PHE A 224 16.02 0.85 -3.68
N VAL A 225 16.35 2.06 -3.24
CA VAL A 225 17.43 2.88 -3.84
C VAL A 225 18.70 2.89 -3.00
N GLY A 226 18.74 2.12 -1.92
CA GLY A 226 19.90 2.01 -1.04
C GLY A 226 19.95 3.10 0.02
N ASN A 227 21.08 3.17 0.73
CA ASN A 227 21.27 4.07 1.88
C ASN A 227 21.89 5.42 1.46
N GLU A 228 22.26 5.58 0.19
CA GLU A 228 22.95 6.76 -0.31
C GLU A 228 21.91 7.76 -0.85
N CYS A 229 21.80 8.92 -0.20
CA CYS A 229 20.87 9.98 -0.59
C CYS A 229 21.34 10.79 -1.81
N VAL A 230 22.35 10.33 -2.56
CA VAL A 230 22.89 11.07 -3.71
C VAL A 230 21.80 11.20 -4.77
N ASN A 231 21.40 12.44 -5.05
CA ASN A 231 20.32 12.84 -5.96
C ASN A 231 18.88 12.45 -5.53
N MET A 232 18.67 11.96 -4.30
CA MET A 232 17.37 11.53 -3.74
C MET A 232 16.44 10.87 -4.79
N PRO A 233 16.84 9.73 -5.38
CA PRO A 233 16.04 9.06 -6.41
C PRO A 233 14.66 8.64 -5.86
N ASN A 234 13.63 8.62 -6.71
CA ASN A 234 12.31 8.15 -6.29
C ASN A 234 12.36 6.65 -5.91
N GLY A 235 12.30 6.34 -4.62
CA GLY A 235 12.36 4.98 -4.11
C GLY A 235 12.25 4.89 -2.58
N LEU A 236 12.38 3.66 -2.07
CA LEU A 236 12.56 3.37 -0.65
C LEU A 236 14.05 3.52 -0.30
N MET A 237 14.38 4.44 0.61
CA MET A 237 15.75 4.82 1.01
C MET A 237 16.42 3.78 1.90
N PHE A 238 16.39 2.54 1.48
CA PHE A 238 16.85 1.41 2.25
C PHE A 238 17.45 0.35 1.33
N SER A 239 18.30 -0.53 1.86
CA SER A 239 18.87 -1.65 1.09
C SER A 239 17.83 -2.77 0.94
N VAL A 240 17.59 -3.22 -0.29
CA VAL A 240 16.72 -4.39 -0.54
C VAL A 240 17.25 -5.65 0.15
N LYS A 241 18.58 -5.81 0.22
CA LYS A 241 19.22 -6.96 0.88
C LYS A 241 18.98 -6.90 2.38
N ASP A 242 19.18 -5.74 2.98
CA ASP A 242 18.95 -5.51 4.42
C ASP A 242 17.47 -5.75 4.75
N TYR A 243 16.56 -5.28 3.89
CA TYR A 243 15.13 -5.48 4.08
C TYR A 243 14.73 -6.96 4.02
N ILE A 244 15.20 -7.70 3.01
CA ILE A 244 14.92 -9.13 2.88
C ILE A 244 15.46 -9.90 4.08
N ALA A 245 16.72 -9.63 4.49
CA ALA A 245 17.32 -10.28 5.65
C ALA A 245 16.52 -10.02 6.93
N LEU A 246 16.08 -8.78 7.14
CA LEU A 246 15.28 -8.41 8.30
C LEU A 246 13.91 -9.11 8.31
N VAL A 247 13.23 -9.16 7.17
CA VAL A 247 11.94 -9.87 7.03
C VAL A 247 12.10 -11.37 7.23
N GLU A 248 13.17 -11.96 6.71
CA GLU A 248 13.44 -13.39 6.86
C GLU A 248 13.69 -13.78 8.32
N ASP A 249 14.57 -13.05 9.02
CA ASP A 249 14.83 -13.28 10.45
C ASP A 249 13.56 -13.12 11.28
N THR A 250 12.78 -12.08 11.00
CA THR A 250 11.50 -11.83 11.67
C THR A 250 10.52 -12.97 11.42
N GLY A 251 10.38 -13.43 10.17
CA GLY A 251 9.52 -14.55 9.80
C GLY A 251 9.92 -15.86 10.48
N ARG A 252 11.23 -16.10 10.67
CA ARG A 252 11.74 -17.27 11.40
C ARG A 252 11.38 -17.22 12.89
N ILE A 253 11.33 -16.04 13.51
CA ILE A 253 10.95 -15.88 14.92
C ILE A 253 9.45 -16.05 15.13
N ILE A 254 8.62 -15.58 14.20
CA ILE A 254 7.15 -15.69 14.25
C ILE A 254 6.68 -17.15 14.22
N ARG A 255 7.47 -18.03 13.61
CA ARG A 255 7.14 -19.45 13.45
C ARG A 255 7.29 -20.21 14.77
N GLU A 256 6.19 -20.81 15.24
CA GLU A 256 6.18 -21.64 16.46
C GLU A 256 7.07 -22.88 16.34
N ASP A 257 7.27 -23.40 15.13
CA ASP A 257 8.05 -24.62 14.85
C ASP A 257 9.57 -24.35 14.75
N LYS A 258 10.00 -23.09 14.79
CA LYS A 258 11.42 -22.71 14.66
C LYS A 258 11.78 -21.61 15.66
N ARG A 259 12.67 -21.92 16.60
CA ARG A 259 13.26 -20.89 17.48
C ARG A 259 14.24 -20.03 16.67
N GLY A 260 13.75 -18.93 16.10
CA GLY A 260 14.59 -17.90 15.51
C GLY A 260 15.12 -16.93 16.57
N ALA A 261 16.26 -16.29 16.27
CA ALA A 261 16.74 -15.10 16.97
C ALA A 261 17.08 -14.03 15.92
N ILE A 262 16.98 -12.75 16.29
CA ILE A 262 17.43 -11.65 15.42
C ILE A 262 18.94 -11.85 15.21
N SER A 263 19.39 -11.96 13.95
CA SER A 263 20.83 -12.08 13.65
C SER A 263 21.57 -10.81 14.04
N SER A 264 22.90 -10.88 14.19
CA SER A 264 23.73 -9.69 14.44
C SER A 264 23.61 -8.65 13.32
N SER A 265 23.47 -9.08 12.06
CA SER A 265 23.20 -8.21 10.93
C SER A 265 21.84 -7.51 11.04
N SER A 266 20.78 -8.24 11.37
CA SER A 266 19.46 -7.66 11.58
C SER A 266 19.43 -6.74 12.80
N GLN A 267 20.18 -7.04 13.86
CA GLN A 267 20.32 -6.16 15.01
C GLN A 267 21.01 -4.84 14.64
N ALA A 268 22.06 -4.88 13.79
CA ALA A 268 22.71 -3.67 13.29
C ALA A 268 21.76 -2.81 12.44
N ILE A 269 20.91 -3.45 11.64
CA ILE A 269 19.85 -2.79 10.87
C ILE A 269 18.85 -2.11 11.81
N LEU A 270 18.38 -2.81 12.84
CA LEU A 270 17.42 -2.28 13.81
C LEU A 270 17.99 -1.12 14.63
N ASN A 271 19.28 -1.17 14.97
CA ASN A 271 19.98 -0.07 15.62
C ASN A 271 20.00 1.19 14.72
N ARG A 272 20.19 1.04 13.40
CA ARG A 272 20.09 2.16 12.44
C ARG A 272 18.69 2.74 12.36
N LEU A 273 17.66 1.90 12.47
CA LEU A 273 16.25 2.33 12.50
C LEU A 273 15.83 2.91 13.86
N ASN A 274 16.71 2.85 14.87
CA ASN A 274 16.41 3.22 16.26
C ASN A 274 15.21 2.46 16.85
N ILE A 275 15.07 1.17 16.52
CA ILE A 275 14.00 0.31 17.04
C ILE A 275 14.63 -0.86 17.83
N PRO A 276 14.34 -1.01 19.13
CA PRO A 276 14.75 -2.20 19.88
C PRO A 276 14.20 -3.50 19.26
N GLY A 277 14.98 -4.59 19.30
CA GLY A 277 14.59 -5.88 18.68
C GLY A 277 13.25 -6.42 19.15
N GLU A 278 12.96 -6.32 20.45
CA GLU A 278 11.67 -6.71 21.02
C GLU A 278 10.51 -5.83 20.53
N ASN A 279 10.75 -4.52 20.39
CA ASN A 279 9.76 -3.58 19.86
C ASN A 279 9.47 -3.87 18.39
N TRP A 280 10.51 -4.15 17.59
CA TRP A 280 10.36 -4.54 16.20
C TRP A 280 9.47 -5.77 16.04
N LEU A 281 9.71 -6.82 16.82
CA LEU A 281 8.88 -8.04 16.79
C LEU A 281 7.43 -7.74 17.15
N LYS A 282 7.20 -6.93 18.18
CA LYS A 282 5.85 -6.51 18.58
C LYS A 282 5.16 -5.71 17.48
N ILE A 283 5.85 -4.73 16.90
CA ILE A 283 5.32 -3.88 15.82
C ILE A 283 4.95 -4.72 14.60
N THR A 284 5.86 -5.58 14.13
CA THR A 284 5.69 -6.35 12.90
C THR A 284 4.70 -7.53 13.01
N THR A 285 4.28 -7.87 14.24
CA THR A 285 3.24 -8.88 14.48
C THR A 285 1.88 -8.27 14.79
N GLU A 286 1.86 -7.13 15.50
CA GLU A 286 0.65 -6.52 16.06
C GLU A 286 0.35 -5.12 15.50
N PHE A 287 0.96 -4.72 14.38
CA PHE A 287 0.84 -3.36 13.81
C PHE A 287 -0.60 -2.82 13.80
N GLY A 288 -1.55 -3.59 13.24
CA GLY A 288 -2.94 -3.17 13.10
C GLY A 288 -3.72 -3.09 14.43
N SER A 289 -3.28 -3.77 15.49
CA SER A 289 -3.87 -3.66 16.83
C SER A 289 -3.24 -2.52 17.62
N LEU A 290 -1.91 -2.35 17.53
CA LEU A 290 -1.15 -1.30 18.20
C LEU A 290 -1.50 0.09 17.68
N PHE A 291 -1.60 0.26 16.36
CA PHE A 291 -1.75 1.57 15.76
C PHE A 291 -3.13 1.74 15.14
N LYS A 292 -3.87 2.76 15.60
CA LYS A 292 -5.20 3.12 15.08
C LYS A 292 -5.23 4.48 14.36
N GLY A 293 -4.09 5.16 14.30
CA GLY A 293 -3.91 6.47 13.68
C GLY A 293 -2.64 6.51 12.83
N ALA A 294 -2.05 7.70 12.68
CA ALA A 294 -0.74 7.88 12.07
C ALA A 294 0.34 7.20 12.91
N VAL A 295 1.40 6.73 12.25
CA VAL A 295 2.44 5.89 12.83
C VAL A 295 3.82 6.44 12.51
N GLY A 296 4.66 6.59 13.52
CA GLY A 296 6.03 7.09 13.44
C GLY A 296 6.55 7.46 14.82
N ALA A 297 7.78 7.93 14.87
CA ALA A 297 8.40 8.50 16.06
C ALA A 297 7.57 9.68 16.60
N LEU A 298 7.65 9.93 17.91
CA LEU A 298 6.84 10.96 18.55
C LEU A 298 7.02 12.38 17.97
N PRO A 299 8.23 12.82 17.57
CA PRO A 299 8.41 14.11 16.90
C PRO A 299 7.61 14.21 15.58
N ALA A 300 7.73 13.22 14.69
CA ALA A 300 7.01 13.17 13.43
C ALA A 300 5.48 13.13 13.64
N LEU A 301 5.01 12.39 14.64
CA LEU A 301 3.59 12.38 15.01
C LEU A 301 3.09 13.74 15.52
N THR A 302 3.95 14.47 16.23
CA THR A 302 3.64 15.80 16.76
C THR A 302 3.49 16.80 15.62
N GLU A 303 4.48 16.85 14.72
CA GLU A 303 4.44 17.68 13.51
C GLU A 303 3.20 17.37 12.66
N TYR A 304 2.90 16.09 12.41
CA TYR A 304 1.70 15.66 11.69
C TYR A 304 0.41 16.16 12.35
N CYS A 305 0.34 16.13 13.68
CA CYS A 305 -0.85 16.60 14.39
C CYS A 305 -0.95 18.13 14.37
N GLU A 306 0.16 18.86 14.48
CA GLU A 306 0.20 20.31 14.41
C GLU A 306 -0.20 20.81 13.03
N HIS A 307 0.38 20.25 11.96
CA HIS A 307 0.07 20.59 10.57
C HIS A 307 -1.42 20.36 10.24
N LEU A 308 -2.03 19.33 10.81
CA LEU A 308 -3.45 19.02 10.63
C LEU A 308 -4.37 19.66 11.67
N GLU A 309 -3.86 20.59 12.48
CA GLU A 309 -4.59 21.29 13.54
C GLU A 309 -5.32 20.32 14.50
N ARG A 310 -4.69 19.19 14.80
CA ARG A 310 -5.24 18.13 15.64
C ARG A 310 -4.90 18.37 17.10
N LYS A 311 -5.93 18.71 17.89
CA LYS A 311 -5.83 18.82 19.36
C LYS A 311 -5.39 17.53 20.08
N ARG A 312 -5.61 16.35 19.48
CA ARG A 312 -5.26 15.05 20.08
C ARG A 312 -4.30 14.26 19.18
N ARG A 313 -3.15 13.87 19.76
CA ARG A 313 -2.20 12.92 19.19
C ARG A 313 -2.67 11.47 19.42
N GLN A 314 -3.65 11.03 18.62
CA GLN A 314 -4.18 9.67 18.74
C GLN A 314 -3.07 8.63 18.49
N GLY A 315 -2.89 7.68 19.41
CA GLY A 315 -1.86 6.65 19.30
C GLY A 315 -0.47 7.06 19.78
N ALA A 316 -0.30 8.27 20.34
CA ALA A 316 1.00 8.76 20.82
C ALA A 316 1.66 7.85 21.85
N ALA A 317 0.90 7.27 22.79
CA ALA A 317 1.46 6.35 23.78
C ALA A 317 2.10 5.11 23.13
N ASN A 318 1.47 4.56 22.09
CA ASN A 318 2.04 3.42 21.35
C ASN A 318 3.20 3.86 20.46
N CYS A 319 3.12 5.03 19.82
CA CYS A 319 4.24 5.56 19.04
C CYS A 319 5.47 5.79 19.91
N GLN A 320 5.30 6.43 21.07
CA GLN A 320 6.39 6.63 22.04
C GLN A 320 6.95 5.30 22.56
N ARG A 321 6.08 4.34 22.88
CA ARG A 321 6.53 3.07 23.47
C ARG A 321 7.31 2.21 22.47
N TRP A 322 6.91 2.20 21.21
CA TRP A 322 7.38 1.21 20.24
C TRP A 322 8.36 1.77 19.21
N PHE A 323 8.29 3.07 18.89
CA PHE A 323 9.15 3.75 17.92
C PHE A 323 10.15 4.73 18.53
N CYS A 324 10.17 4.90 19.85
CA CYS A 324 11.23 5.63 20.54
C CYS A 324 12.05 4.63 21.38
N ALA A 325 13.36 4.69 21.24
CA ALA A 325 14.32 4.16 22.21
C ALA A 325 14.57 5.22 23.30
#